data_AF-X1IHX9-F1
#
_entry.id   AF-X1IHX9-F1
#
_cell.length_a   1.000
_cell.length_b   1.000
_cell.length_c   1.000
_cell.angle_alpha   90.00
_cell.angle_beta   90.00
_cell.angle_gamma   90.00
#
_symmetry.space_group_name_H-M   'P 1'
#
loop_
_entity.id
_entity.type
_entity.pdbx_description
1 polymer ?
#
loop_
_entity_poly.entity_id
_entity_poly.type
_entity_poly.pdbx_seq_one_letter_code
_entity_poly.pdbx_strand_id
1 'polypeptide(L)'
;MGKLAVETGFWPLYEIENGKFSLSTPSKRLLDPAKRKPIEKYLSTQKRFNRLSNEQIEEYKRYINQSWEYIKSKNLTTQLL
;
A
#
# COMPACT_ATOMS: atom_id res chain seq x y z
N MET A 1 10.60 -10.90 -1.37
CA MET A 1 9.73 -10.06 -2.21
C MET A 1 8.46 -9.59 -1.49
N GLY A 2 7.66 -10.47 -0.89
CA GLY A 2 6.38 -10.08 -0.25
C GLY A 2 6.51 -8.98 0.82
N LYS A 3 7.47 -9.09 1.73
CA LYS A 3 7.73 -8.04 2.75
C LYS A 3 7.94 -6.65 2.14
N LEU A 4 8.65 -6.55 1.02
CA LEU A 4 8.95 -5.27 0.38
C LEU A 4 7.73 -4.68 -0.34
N ALA A 5 6.86 -5.52 -0.90
CA ALA A 5 5.58 -5.08 -1.46
C ALA A 5 4.69 -4.44 -0.39
N VAL A 6 4.67 -5.03 0.82
CA VAL A 6 3.94 -4.47 1.97
C VAL A 6 4.60 -3.17 2.44
N GLU A 7 5.90 -3.16 2.67
CA GLU A 7 6.61 -1.98 3.21
C GLU A 7 6.57 -0.75 2.30
N THR A 8 6.42 -0.93 0.99
CA THR A 8 6.22 0.18 0.03
C THR A 8 4.77 0.68 -0.03
N GLY A 9 3.84 -0.01 0.64
CA GLY A 9 2.42 0.27 0.56
C GLY A 9 1.76 -0.24 -0.73
N PHE A 10 2.49 -0.91 -1.61
CA PHE A 10 1.95 -1.48 -2.84
C PHE A 10 0.99 -2.65 -2.58
N TRP A 11 1.21 -3.39 -1.50
CA TRP A 11 0.38 -4.51 -1.09
C TRP A 11 -0.10 -4.36 0.36
N PRO A 12 -1.23 -3.66 0.61
CA PRO A 12 -1.80 -3.55 1.94
C PRO A 12 -2.32 -4.91 2.41
N LEU A 13 -2.07 -5.24 3.67
CA LEU A 13 -2.59 -6.43 4.34
C LEU A 13 -3.74 -6.02 5.25
N TYR A 14 -4.87 -6.68 5.07
CA TYR A 14 -6.08 -6.47 5.85
C TYR A 14 -6.90 -7.74 5.91
N GLU A 15 -7.81 -7.78 6.86
CA GLU A 15 -8.80 -8.85 7.05
C GLU A 15 -10.19 -8.23 7.03
N ILE A 16 -11.16 -8.99 6.53
CA ILE A 16 -12.58 -8.66 6.62
C ILE A 16 -13.27 -9.82 7.31
N GLU A 17 -13.69 -9.61 8.55
CA GLU A 17 -14.36 -10.62 9.35
C GLU A 17 -15.76 -10.11 9.72
N ASN A 18 -16.79 -10.90 9.39
CA ASN A 18 -18.20 -10.52 9.62
C ASN A 18 -18.55 -9.12 9.06
N GLY A 19 -18.00 -8.78 7.90
CA GLY A 19 -18.19 -7.48 7.25
C GLY A 19 -17.39 -6.32 7.86
N LYS A 20 -16.58 -6.55 8.91
CA LYS A 20 -15.72 -5.55 9.52
C LYS A 20 -14.32 -5.62 8.95
N PHE A 21 -13.86 -4.51 8.35
CA PHE A 21 -12.52 -4.36 7.81
C PHE A 21 -11.50 -4.01 8.90
N SER A 22 -10.33 -4.63 8.89
CA SER A 22 -9.22 -4.25 9.76
C SER A 22 -7.87 -4.39 9.06
N LEU A 23 -6.99 -3.38 9.21
CA LEU A 23 -5.61 -3.48 8.72
C LEU A 23 -4.79 -4.38 9.64
N SER A 24 -4.06 -5.33 9.04
CA SER A 24 -3.10 -6.15 9.77
C SER A 24 -1.92 -5.29 10.28
N THR A 25 -1.28 -5.71 11.37
CA THR A 25 -0.19 -4.97 12.03
C THR A 25 0.91 -4.46 11.09
N PRO A 26 1.43 -5.23 10.10
CA PRO A 26 2.46 -4.74 9.19
C PRO A 26 2.04 -3.54 8.33
N SER A 27 0.75 -3.44 8.03
CA SER A 27 0.14 -2.42 7.17
C SER A 27 -0.48 -1.27 7.95
N LYS A 28 -0.93 -1.49 9.20
CA LYS A 28 -1.53 -0.44 10.04
C LYS A 28 -0.62 0.79 10.19
N ARG A 29 0.69 0.58 10.37
CA ARG A 29 1.68 1.67 10.48
C ARG A 29 1.85 2.50 9.19
N LEU A 30 1.44 1.97 8.04
CA LEU A 30 1.58 2.61 6.73
C LEU A 30 0.40 3.53 6.38
N LEU A 31 -0.57 3.66 7.30
CA LEU A 31 -1.53 4.77 7.30
C LEU A 31 -0.81 6.13 7.33
N ASP A 32 0.35 6.20 7.98
CA ASP A 32 1.29 7.31 7.83
C ASP A 32 2.13 7.09 6.55
N PRO A 33 1.97 7.93 5.51
CA PRO A 33 2.73 7.80 4.27
C PRO A 33 4.25 7.89 4.48
N ALA A 34 4.72 8.60 5.51
CA ALA A 34 6.15 8.72 5.80
C ALA A 34 6.78 7.39 6.26
N LYS A 35 5.98 6.40 6.65
CA LYS A 35 6.45 5.06 7.03
C LYS A 35 6.59 4.11 5.83
N ARG A 36 6.14 4.51 4.63
CA ARG A 36 6.24 3.70 3.41
C ARG A 36 7.64 3.83 2.81
N LYS A 37 8.20 2.72 2.35
CA LYS A 37 9.42 2.74 1.52
C LYS A 37 9.07 3.25 0.11
N PRO A 38 10.03 3.86 -0.61
CA PRO A 38 9.85 4.21 -2.01
C PRO A 38 9.51 2.97 -2.86
N ILE A 39 8.51 3.08 -3.74
CA ILE A 39 8.02 1.98 -4.58
C ILE A 39 9.11 1.43 -5.51
N GLU A 40 10.05 2.28 -5.90
CA GLU A 40 11.22 1.97 -6.72
C GLU A 40 12.07 0.87 -6.09
N LYS A 41 12.14 0.80 -4.75
CA LYS A 41 12.86 -0.29 -4.06
C LYS A 41 12.22 -1.64 -4.34
N TYR A 42 10.90 -1.71 -4.45
CA TYR A 42 10.20 -2.93 -4.82
C TYR A 42 10.32 -3.20 -6.33
N LEU A 43 10.05 -2.20 -7.18
CA LEU A 43 10.02 -2.37 -8.63
C LEU A 43 11.38 -2.79 -9.21
N SER A 44 12.47 -2.12 -8.80
CA SER A 44 13.84 -2.37 -9.31
C SER A 44 14.36 -3.78 -9.04
N THR A 45 13.80 -4.49 -8.05
CA THR A 45 14.21 -5.86 -7.71
C THR A 45 13.62 -6.92 -8.64
N GLN A 46 12.74 -6.55 -9.58
CA GLN A 46 11.95 -7.48 -10.38
C GLN A 46 12.11 -7.21 -11.87
N LYS A 47 12.63 -8.20 -12.62
CA LYS A 47 12.89 -8.08 -14.07
C LYS A 47 11.69 -7.61 -14.89
N ARG A 48 10.46 -7.97 -14.49
CA ARG A 48 9.21 -7.56 -15.17
C ARG A 48 8.96 -6.05 -15.16
N PHE A 49 9.64 -5.28 -14.31
CA PHE A 49 9.49 -3.84 -14.19
C PHE A 49 10.70 -3.05 -14.72
N ASN A 50 11.71 -3.72 -15.30
CA ASN A 50 12.94 -3.06 -15.77
C ASN A 50 12.74 -2.07 -16.93
N ARG A 51 11.59 -2.10 -17.60
CA ARG A 51 11.27 -1.22 -18.74
C ARG A 51 10.30 -0.08 -18.39
N LEU A 52 9.97 0.08 -17.11
CA LEU A 52 9.09 1.17 -16.69
C LEU A 52 9.78 2.52 -16.90
N SER A 53 9.04 3.47 -17.49
CA SER A 53 9.46 4.86 -17.54
C SER A 53 9.30 5.53 -16.17
N ASN A 54 9.95 6.68 -15.99
CA ASN A 54 9.74 7.49 -14.79
C ASN A 54 8.27 7.92 -14.63
N GLU A 55 7.58 8.20 -15.73
CA GLU A 55 6.16 8.54 -15.71
C GLU A 55 5.30 7.39 -15.17
N GLN A 56 5.56 6.16 -15.59
CA GLN A 56 4.88 4.96 -15.08
C GLN A 56 5.19 4.71 -13.60
N ILE A 57 6.41 5.03 -13.14
CA ILE A 57 6.75 4.98 -11.71
C ILE A 57 5.93 6.01 -10.92
N GLU A 58 5.77 7.22 -11.45
CA GLU A 58 4.92 8.25 -10.83
C GLU A 58 3.43 7.85 -10.81
N GLU A 59 2.95 7.13 -11.82
CA GLU A 59 1.62 6.52 -11.80
C GLU A 59 1.45 5.53 -10.64
N TYR A 60 2.45 4.67 -10.40
CA TYR A 60 2.41 3.77 -9.25
C TYR A 60 2.38 4.51 -7.92
N LYS A 61 3.14 5.61 -7.78
CA LYS A 61 3.10 6.45 -6.57
C LYS A 61 1.71 7.06 -6.35
N ARG A 62 1.09 7.59 -7.41
CA ARG A 62 -0.29 8.13 -7.35
C ARG A 62 -1.29 7.05 -6.98
N TYR A 63 -1.20 5.89 -7.60
CA TYR A 63 -2.05 4.72 -7.31
C TYR A 63 -1.96 4.29 -5.84
N ILE A 64 -0.74 4.18 -5.30
CA ILE A 64 -0.52 3.83 -3.89
C ILE A 64 -1.18 4.88 -3.00
N ASN A 65 -0.94 6.17 -3.24
CA ASN A 65 -1.53 7.23 -2.42
C ASN A 65 -3.07 7.18 -2.43
N GLN A 66 -3.69 7.07 -3.60
CA GLN A 66 -5.14 6.97 -3.73
C GLN A 66 -5.71 5.72 -3.02
N SER A 67 -5.05 4.57 -3.18
CA SER A 67 -5.44 3.32 -2.53
C SER A 67 -5.42 3.44 -1.00
N TRP A 68 -4.42 4.12 -0.45
CA TRP A 68 -4.31 4.32 1.00
C TRP A 68 -5.29 5.37 1.54
N GLU A 69 -5.66 6.40 0.78
CA GLU A 69 -6.75 7.30 1.18
C GLU A 69 -8.09 6.54 1.24
N TYR A 70 -8.36 5.66 0.27
CA TYR A 70 -9.53 4.79 0.32
C TYR A 70 -9.51 3.86 1.53
N ILE A 71 -8.39 3.18 1.79
CA ILE A 71 -8.22 2.33 2.97
C ILE A 71 -8.44 3.09 4.27
N LYS A 72 -7.90 4.31 4.38
CA LYS A 72 -8.08 5.17 5.55
C LYS A 72 -9.55 5.50 5.79
N SER A 73 -10.30 5.82 4.74
CA SER A 73 -11.75 6.06 4.84
C SER A 73 -12.50 4.83 5.36
N LYS A 74 -12.20 3.63 4.84
CA LYS A 74 -12.83 2.38 5.28
C LYS A 74 -12.49 2.03 6.72
N ASN A 75 -11.23 2.20 7.10
CA ASN A 75 -10.76 1.93 8.46
C ASN A 75 -11.44 2.85 9.49
N LEU A 76 -11.67 4.13 9.16
CA LEU A 76 -12.39 5.06 10.03
C LEU A 76 -13.87 4.69 10.16
N THR A 77 -14.54 4.32 9.07
CA THR A 77 -15.95 3.89 9.10
C THR A 77 -16.16 2.65 9.96
N THR A 78 -15.27 1.67 9.91
CA THR A 78 -15.39 0.45 10.75
C THR A 78 -15.13 0.71 12.24
N GLN A 79 -14.35 1.74 12.60
CA GLN A 79 -14.13 2.09 14.02
C GLN A 79 -15.32 2.80 14.68
N LEU A 80 -16.22 3.37 13.87
CA LEU A 80 -17.41 4.09 14.35
C LEU A 80 -18.67 3.20 14.44
N LEU A 81 -18.57 1.90 14.10
CA LEU A 81 -19.66 0.90 14.05
C LEU A 81 -19.41 -0.33 14.95
#